data_AF-A0A454D0W5-F1
#
_entry.id   AF-A0A454D0W5-F1
#
_cell.length_a   1.000
_cell.length_b   1.000
_cell.length_c   1.000
_cell.angle_alpha   90.00
_cell.angle_beta   90.00
_cell.angle_gamma   90.00
#
_symmetry.space_group_name_H-M   'P 1'
#
loop_
_entity.id
_entity.type
_entity.pdbx_description
1 polymer ?
#
loop_
_entity_poly.entity_id
_entity_poly.type
_entity_poly.pdbx_seq_one_letter_code
_entity_poly.pdbx_strand_id
1 'polypeptide(L)'
;KVAIAVAAVVAGGLINSAQAEMYIGGKVGMTTLDDACYLNSPCDDDAFGAGMHIGYDFTDIIGLEYGVDYLGDYEANFKSGANTVNTIDGDLWALTLAPKFNWHLNDTWNLFAKIGGAYMISGDEKDFVPTGSLGAEYTIDRNWSVRAEYQRYQDISD
;
A
#
# COMPACT_ATOMS: atom_id res chain seq x y z
N LYS A 1 9.95 -12.05 7.47
CA LYS A 1 8.66 -12.10 6.74
C LYS A 1 8.63 -10.97 5.75
N VAL A 2 8.23 -11.22 4.50
CA VAL A 2 8.16 -10.19 3.45
C VAL A 2 6.71 -10.14 2.97
N ALA A 3 6.05 -9.00 3.15
CA ALA A 3 4.73 -8.76 2.58
C ALA A 3 4.91 -8.07 1.23
N ILE A 4 4.32 -8.65 0.20
CA ILE A 4 4.27 -8.09 -1.15
C ILE A 4 2.83 -7.63 -1.39
N ALA A 5 2.65 -6.34 -1.61
CA ALA A 5 1.37 -5.76 -1.98
C ALA A 5 1.43 -5.27 -3.43
N VAL A 6 0.53 -5.77 -4.26
CA VAL A 6 0.32 -5.27 -5.63
C VAL A 6 -0.93 -4.43 -5.62
N ALA A 7 -0.79 -3.13 -5.86
CA ALA A 7 -1.90 -2.19 -5.83
C ALA A 7 -2.10 -1.49 -7.18
N ALA A 8 -3.35 -1.39 -7.59
CA ALA A 8 -3.79 -0.45 -8.59
C ALA A 8 -4.20 0.86 -7.90
N VAL A 9 -3.59 1.94 -8.34
CA VAL A 9 -3.77 3.29 -7.83
C VAL A 9 -4.45 4.13 -8.88
N VAL A 10 -5.48 4.88 -8.51
CA VAL A 10 -6.08 5.89 -9.38
C VAL A 10 -5.88 7.23 -8.71
N ALA A 11 -5.13 8.14 -9.34
CA ALA A 11 -4.87 9.47 -8.81
C ALA A 11 -5.50 10.56 -9.68
N GLY A 12 -6.18 11.49 -9.02
CA GLY A 12 -6.73 12.70 -9.62
C GLY A 12 -6.00 13.96 -9.11
N GLY A 13 -5.59 14.80 -10.05
CA GLY A 13 -4.98 16.10 -9.74
C GLY A 13 -6.03 17.08 -9.20
N LEU A 14 -5.71 17.76 -8.10
CA LEU A 14 -6.61 18.72 -7.45
C LEU A 14 -6.20 20.17 -7.72
N ILE A 15 -4.89 20.45 -7.69
CA ILE A 15 -4.35 21.82 -7.80
C ILE A 15 -3.07 21.76 -8.64
N ASN A 16 -3.15 22.27 -9.87
CA ASN A 16 -1.98 22.54 -10.72
C ASN A 16 -1.47 23.94 -10.40
N SER A 17 -0.53 24.06 -9.47
CA SER A 17 0.27 25.28 -9.34
C SER A 17 1.65 25.01 -9.94
N ALA A 18 2.23 26.00 -10.62
CA ALA A 18 3.37 25.85 -11.54
C ALA A 18 4.66 25.21 -10.95
N GLN A 19 4.67 24.84 -9.67
CA GLN A 19 5.79 24.22 -8.95
C GLN A 19 5.34 23.14 -7.95
N ALA A 20 4.03 22.97 -7.73
CA ALA A 20 3.51 22.04 -6.74
C ALA A 20 2.16 21.48 -7.16
N GLU A 21 2.11 20.16 -7.31
CA GLU A 21 0.92 19.43 -7.66
C GLU A 21 0.47 18.58 -6.47
N MET A 22 -0.76 18.83 -6.02
CA MET A 22 -1.44 17.99 -5.06
C MET A 22 -2.34 17.01 -5.79
N TYR A 23 -2.19 15.72 -5.47
CA TYR A 23 -3.07 14.67 -5.97
C TYR A 23 -3.62 13.84 -4.82
N ILE A 24 -4.83 13.33 -5.03
CA ILE A 24 -5.43 12.34 -4.16
C ILE A 24 -5.75 11.12 -5.02
N GLY A 25 -5.58 9.94 -4.45
CA GLY A 25 -5.90 8.71 -5.14
C GLY A 25 -6.42 7.63 -4.24
N GLY A 26 -7.22 6.75 -4.84
CA GLY A 26 -7.59 5.48 -4.25
C GLY A 26 -6.57 4.42 -4.63
N LYS A 27 -6.34 3.46 -3.74
CA LYS A 27 -5.56 2.27 -4.02
C LYS A 27 -6.34 1.03 -3.63
N VAL A 28 -6.24 -0.01 -4.44
CA VAL A 28 -6.81 -1.32 -4.15
C VAL A 28 -5.81 -2.36 -4.60
N GLY A 29 -5.62 -3.41 -3.81
CA GLY A 29 -4.56 -4.35 -4.06
C GLY A 29 -4.77 -5.68 -3.38
N MET A 30 -4.01 -6.66 -3.85
CA MET A 30 -3.89 -7.95 -3.19
C MET A 30 -2.53 -7.99 -2.50
N THR A 31 -2.53 -8.49 -1.27
CA THR A 31 -1.29 -8.67 -0.50
C THR A 31 -1.06 -10.14 -0.30
N THR A 32 0.12 -10.61 -0.69
CA THR A 32 0.58 -11.97 -0.45
C THR A 32 1.67 -11.94 0.61
N LEU A 33 1.56 -12.77 1.64
CA LEU A 33 2.60 -12.93 2.65
C LEU A 33 3.44 -14.16 2.32
N ASP A 34 4.70 -13.93 1.93
CA ASP A 34 5.68 -15.00 1.89
C ASP A 34 6.03 -15.36 3.35
N ASP A 35 5.75 -16.62 3.73
CA ASP A 35 6.08 -17.28 5.01
C ASP A 35 5.03 -17.23 6.16
N ALA A 36 3.76 -17.55 5.86
CA ALA A 36 2.72 -17.84 6.87
C ALA A 36 2.20 -19.30 6.86
N CYS A 37 2.77 -20.18 6.03
CA CYS A 37 2.33 -21.58 5.90
C CYS A 37 3.25 -22.57 6.63
N TYR A 38 3.19 -22.57 7.96
CA TYR A 38 3.67 -23.72 8.74
C TYR A 38 2.55 -24.79 8.78
N LEU A 39 2.68 -25.81 7.93
CA LEU A 39 1.89 -27.06 7.87
C LEU A 39 0.56 -27.06 7.08
N ASN A 40 0.64 -27.51 5.83
CA ASN A 40 -0.25 -28.52 5.23
C ASN A 40 -1.79 -28.34 5.34
N SER A 41 -2.29 -27.12 5.16
CA SER A 41 -3.72 -26.80 4.95
C SER A 41 -3.82 -25.77 3.81
N PRO A 42 -4.86 -25.78 2.95
CA PRO A 42 -5.02 -24.78 1.90
C PRO A 42 -5.32 -23.44 2.58
N CYS A 43 -4.28 -22.65 2.86
CA CYS A 43 -4.45 -21.25 3.20
C CYS A 43 -4.75 -20.51 1.89
N ASP A 44 -5.99 -20.01 1.77
CA ASP A 44 -6.26 -18.86 0.91
C ASP A 44 -5.52 -17.67 1.55
N ASP A 45 -4.27 -17.47 1.14
CA ASP A 45 -3.35 -16.42 1.64
C ASP A 45 -3.56 -15.08 0.91
N ASP A 46 -4.69 -14.91 0.21
CA ASP A 46 -5.02 -13.72 -0.57
C ASP A 46 -5.83 -12.72 0.28
N ALA A 47 -5.16 -11.72 0.85
CA ALA A 47 -5.82 -10.60 1.52
C ALA A 47 -6.08 -9.46 0.52
N PHE A 48 -7.32 -9.00 0.45
CA PHE A 48 -7.69 -7.83 -0.33
C PHE A 48 -7.58 -6.56 0.51
N GLY A 49 -6.68 -5.65 0.11
CA GLY A 49 -6.50 -4.34 0.72
C GLY A 49 -7.13 -3.23 -0.14
N ALA A 50 -7.69 -2.23 0.53
CA ALA A 50 -8.14 -1.00 -0.09
C ALA A 50 -7.62 0.20 0.71
N GLY A 51 -7.31 1.30 0.07
CA GLY A 51 -6.74 2.44 0.73
C GLY A 51 -6.92 3.72 -0.07
N MET A 52 -6.44 4.80 0.53
CA MET A 52 -6.34 6.09 -0.11
C MET A 52 -4.97 6.66 0.14
N HIS A 53 -4.50 7.51 -0.75
CA HIS A 53 -3.26 8.25 -0.58
C HIS A 53 -3.43 9.67 -1.08
N ILE A 54 -2.71 10.56 -0.44
CA ILE A 54 -2.55 11.94 -0.84
C ILE A 54 -1.06 12.17 -1.09
N GLY A 55 -0.74 12.80 -2.21
CA GLY A 55 0.61 13.14 -2.55
C GLY A 55 0.77 14.61 -2.84
N TYR A 56 1.98 15.07 -2.60
CA TYR A 56 2.44 16.42 -2.88
C TYR A 56 3.75 16.31 -3.66
N ASP A 57 3.72 16.65 -4.94
CA ASP A 57 4.91 16.75 -5.75
C ASP A 57 5.55 18.13 -5.56
N PHE A 58 6.80 18.15 -5.06
CA PHE A 58 7.57 19.39 -4.88
C PHE A 58 8.29 19.79 -6.18
N THR A 59 8.57 18.81 -7.03
CA THR A 59 9.29 18.94 -8.30
C THR A 59 8.88 17.76 -9.20
N ASP A 60 9.12 17.84 -10.50
CA ASP A 60 8.83 16.76 -11.45
C ASP A 60 9.56 15.43 -11.15
N ILE A 61 10.58 15.46 -10.29
CA ILE A 61 11.39 14.29 -9.89
C ILE A 61 11.08 13.82 -8.47
N ILE A 62 10.68 14.73 -7.55
CA ILE A 62 10.54 14.42 -6.12
C ILE A 62 9.17 14.87 -5.63
N GLY A 63 8.46 13.93 -5.02
CA GLY A 63 7.24 14.15 -4.28
C GLY A 63 7.27 13.45 -2.92
N LEU A 64 6.24 13.71 -2.14
CA LEU A 64 5.96 13.01 -0.88
C LEU A 64 4.56 12.44 -0.97
N GLU A 65 4.41 11.17 -0.63
CA GLU A 65 3.12 10.51 -0.58
C GLU A 65 2.83 9.98 0.81
N TYR A 66 1.61 10.23 1.26
CA TYR A 66 1.06 9.72 2.50
C TYR A 66 -0.18 8.89 2.18
N GLY A 67 -0.18 7.63 2.58
CA GLY A 67 -1.24 6.67 2.33
C GLY A 67 -1.82 6.12 3.63
N VAL A 68 -3.12 5.86 3.61
CA VAL A 68 -3.81 5.06 4.61
C VAL A 68 -4.39 3.86 3.89
N ASP A 69 -3.85 2.69 4.20
CA ASP A 69 -4.29 1.39 3.73
C ASP A 69 -5.14 0.72 4.79
N TYR A 70 -6.30 0.26 4.38
CA TYR A 70 -7.08 -0.74 5.08
C TYR A 70 -6.76 -2.09 4.45
N LEU A 71 -6.02 -2.94 5.15
CA LEU A 71 -5.54 -4.20 4.58
C LEU A 71 -6.59 -5.32 4.60
N GLY A 72 -7.80 -5.05 5.08
CA GLY A 72 -8.91 -6.01 5.12
C GLY A 72 -8.75 -7.06 6.22
N ASP A 73 -9.89 -7.63 6.63
CA ASP A 73 -9.97 -8.72 7.59
C ASP A 73 -9.10 -9.92 7.19
N TYR A 74 -8.17 -10.28 8.06
CA TYR A 74 -7.62 -11.62 8.05
C TYR A 74 -8.67 -12.57 8.62
N GLU A 75 -9.34 -13.35 7.76
CA GLU A 75 -10.17 -14.47 8.19
C GLU A 75 -9.28 -15.68 8.56
N ALA A 76 -8.39 -15.50 9.53
CA ALA A 76 -7.56 -16.57 10.05
C ALA A 76 -8.40 -17.47 10.97
N ASN A 77 -8.96 -18.53 10.39
CA ASN A 77 -9.69 -19.57 11.11
C ASN A 77 -8.73 -20.40 11.99
N PHE A 78 -8.37 -19.90 13.18
CA PHE A 78 -7.72 -20.72 14.19
C PHE A 78 -8.74 -21.65 14.86
N LYS A 79 -8.60 -22.97 14.65
CA LYS A 79 -9.28 -23.96 15.50
C LYS A 79 -8.69 -23.88 16.92
N SER A 80 -9.39 -23.21 17.83
CA SER A 80 -9.31 -23.52 19.25
C SER A 80 -10.64 -24.15 19.68
N GLY A 81 -10.60 -25.40 20.15
CA GLY A 81 -11.76 -26.01 20.81
C GLY A 81 -12.07 -25.32 22.15
N ALA A 82 -13.24 -25.46 22.75
CA ALA A 82 -14.47 -26.11 22.32
C ALA A 82 -15.61 -25.09 22.44
N ASN A 83 -16.22 -24.71 21.30
CA ASN A 83 -17.44 -23.91 21.18
C ASN A 83 -17.38 -22.38 21.31
N THR A 84 -16.23 -21.74 21.20
CA THR A 84 -16.17 -20.26 21.03
C THR A 84 -15.30 -19.91 19.84
N VAL A 85 -15.95 -19.57 18.73
CA VAL A 85 -15.37 -18.80 17.64
C VAL A 85 -15.23 -17.38 18.16
N ASN A 86 -14.05 -17.02 18.66
CA ASN A 86 -13.74 -15.62 18.92
C ASN A 86 -13.24 -15.03 17.60
N THR A 87 -14.15 -14.44 16.83
CA THR A 87 -13.81 -13.47 15.79
C THR A 87 -13.15 -12.30 16.51
N ILE A 88 -11.83 -12.21 16.44
CA ILE A 88 -11.17 -10.96 16.78
C ILE A 88 -11.18 -10.16 15.48
N ASP A 89 -12.25 -9.38 15.29
CA ASP A 89 -12.34 -8.33 14.29
C ASP A 89 -11.22 -7.33 14.61
N GLY A 90 -10.09 -7.50 13.94
CA GLY A 90 -8.92 -6.66 14.13
C GLY A 90 -8.71 -5.86 12.86
N ASP A 91 -9.23 -4.62 12.83
CA ASP A 91 -8.98 -3.72 11.72
C ASP A 91 -7.47 -3.45 11.61
N LEU A 92 -6.82 -3.99 10.58
CA LEU A 92 -5.41 -3.72 10.31
C LEU A 92 -5.29 -2.48 9.42
N TRP A 93 -4.80 -1.40 10.02
CA TRP A 93 -4.54 -0.14 9.32
C TRP A 93 -3.04 0.00 9.09
N ALA A 94 -2.63 0.33 7.86
CA ALA A 94 -1.26 0.69 7.57
C ALA A 94 -1.19 2.15 7.08
N LEU A 95 -0.52 2.99 7.88
CA LEU A 95 -0.25 4.38 7.54
C LEU A 95 1.12 4.45 6.88
N THR A 96 1.16 4.59 5.57
CA THR A 96 2.40 4.68 4.79
C THR A 96 2.81 6.12 4.59
N LEU A 97 4.07 6.47 4.87
CA LEU A 97 4.67 7.75 4.52
C LEU A 97 5.97 7.48 3.77
N ALA A 98 6.01 7.88 2.50
CA ALA A 98 7.18 7.66 1.66
C ALA A 98 7.41 8.81 0.67
N PRO A 99 8.63 9.36 0.57
CA PRO A 99 9.01 10.14 -0.60
C PRO A 99 8.88 9.31 -1.88
N LYS A 100 8.33 9.94 -2.92
CA LYS A 100 8.15 9.42 -4.27
C LYS A 100 9.18 10.06 -5.19
N PHE A 101 9.92 9.24 -5.91
CA PHE A 101 10.84 9.64 -6.97
C PHE A 101 10.22 9.29 -8.31
N ASN A 102 9.95 10.29 -9.14
CA ASN A 102 9.33 10.12 -10.45
C ASN A 102 10.38 10.23 -11.56
N TRP A 103 10.27 9.35 -12.55
CA TRP A 103 11.02 9.40 -13.80
C TRP A 103 10.05 9.39 -14.98
N HIS A 104 9.97 10.52 -15.68
CA HIS A 104 9.24 10.64 -16.93
C HIS A 104 9.98 9.88 -18.04
N LEU A 105 9.39 8.80 -18.53
CA LEU A 105 9.92 8.07 -19.69
C LEU A 105 9.39 8.67 -21.00
N ASN A 106 8.08 8.96 -21.04
CA ASN A 106 7.37 9.53 -22.17
C ASN A 106 6.19 10.37 -21.67
N ASP A 107 5.51 11.12 -22.55
CA ASP A 107 4.34 11.96 -22.22
C ASP A 107 3.15 11.18 -21.63
N THR A 108 3.14 9.84 -21.71
CA THR A 108 2.05 8.99 -21.22
C THR A 108 2.48 8.03 -20.11
N TRP A 109 3.76 7.65 -20.05
CA TRP A 109 4.28 6.64 -19.14
C TRP A 109 5.33 7.24 -18.20
N ASN A 110 5.06 7.09 -16.91
CA ASN A 110 5.92 7.55 -15.83
C ASN A 110 6.32 6.35 -14.97
N LEU A 111 7.59 6.25 -14.61
CA LEU A 111 8.01 5.32 -13.56
C LEU A 111 8.11 6.07 -12.25
N PHE A 112 7.78 5.39 -11.16
CA PHE A 112 7.98 5.95 -9.83
C PHE A 112 8.55 4.91 -8.90
N ALA A 113 9.32 5.38 -7.93
CA ALA A 113 9.81 4.60 -6.82
C ALA A 113 9.52 5.33 -5.51
N LYS A 114 9.11 4.61 -4.49
CA LYS A 114 8.87 5.15 -3.15
C LYS A 114 9.72 4.40 -2.15
N ILE A 115 10.27 5.10 -1.19
CA ILE A 115 11.01 4.48 -0.10
C ILE A 115 10.73 5.24 1.18
N GLY A 116 10.24 4.57 2.20
CA GLY A 116 9.80 5.22 3.41
C GLY A 116 9.48 4.21 4.51
N GLY A 117 8.48 4.52 5.30
CA GLY A 117 8.00 3.63 6.35
C GLY A 117 6.49 3.56 6.38
N ALA A 118 5.98 2.45 6.89
CA ALA A 118 4.59 2.29 7.23
C ALA A 118 4.45 2.03 8.72
N TYR A 119 3.45 2.66 9.34
CA TYR A 119 2.99 2.35 10.68
C TYR A 119 1.84 1.38 10.58
N MET A 120 2.05 0.14 11.02
CA MET A 120 1.01 -0.85 11.15
C MET A 120 0.36 -0.68 12.52
N ILE A 121 -0.96 -0.55 12.52
CA ILE A 121 -1.79 -0.42 13.72
C ILE A 121 -2.72 -1.62 13.74
N SER A 122 -2.56 -2.46 14.77
CA SER A 122 -3.38 -3.65 15.00
C SER A 122 -3.85 -3.63 16.45
N GLY A 123 -5.09 -3.20 16.69
CA GLY A 123 -5.59 -3.00 18.06
C GLY A 123 -4.79 -1.96 18.84
N ASP A 124 -4.15 -2.38 19.94
CA ASP A 124 -3.33 -1.52 20.82
C ASP A 124 -1.84 -1.49 20.43
N GLU A 125 -1.41 -2.32 19.48
CA GLU A 125 -0.01 -2.46 19.08
C GLU A 125 0.31 -1.63 17.83
N LYS A 126 1.45 -0.94 17.86
CA LYS A 126 1.93 -0.06 16.79
C LYS A 126 3.37 -0.39 16.44
N ASP A 127 3.58 -0.86 15.21
CA ASP A 127 4.91 -1.19 14.71
C ASP A 127 5.26 -0.35 13.50
N PHE A 128 6.49 0.15 13.47
CA PHE A 128 7.04 0.86 12.33
C PHE A 128 7.83 -0.10 11.47
N VAL A 129 7.42 -0.27 10.22
CA VAL A 129 8.09 -1.13 9.25
C VAL A 129 8.65 -0.29 8.10
N PRO A 130 9.93 -0.45 7.73
CA PRO A 130 10.45 0.19 6.53
C PRO A 130 9.80 -0.44 5.29
N THR A 131 9.45 0.41 4.32
CA THR A 131 8.79 -0.02 3.09
C THR A 131 9.48 0.58 1.87
N GLY A 132 9.54 -0.20 0.80
CA GLY A 132 9.93 0.27 -0.52
C GLY A 132 8.90 -0.15 -1.53
N SER A 133 8.53 0.73 -2.44
CA SER A 133 7.70 0.38 -3.58
C SER A 133 8.26 0.93 -4.88
N LEU A 134 7.88 0.29 -5.98
CA LEU A 134 8.17 0.75 -7.33
C LEU A 134 6.95 0.51 -8.20
N GLY A 135 6.77 1.34 -9.20
CA GLY A 135 5.59 1.26 -10.03
C GLY A 135 5.69 2.04 -11.32
N ALA A 136 4.67 1.83 -12.14
CA ALA A 136 4.46 2.54 -13.39
C ALA A 136 3.12 3.25 -13.35
N GLU A 137 3.10 4.49 -13.80
CA GLU A 137 1.95 5.35 -13.92
C GLU A 137 1.66 5.59 -15.41
N TYR A 138 0.38 5.50 -15.75
CA TYR A 138 -0.18 5.75 -17.05
C TYR A 138 -1.22 6.87 -16.94
N THR A 139 -0.96 7.96 -17.65
CA THR A 139 -1.88 9.12 -17.68
C THR A 139 -2.97 8.87 -18.72
N ILE A 140 -4.21 8.73 -18.27
CA ILE A 140 -5.38 8.56 -19.16
C ILE A 140 -5.84 9.92 -19.68
N ASP A 141 -6.05 10.85 -18.75
CA ASP A 141 -6.55 12.20 -19.02
C ASP A 141 -5.83 13.20 -18.11
N ARG A 142 -6.01 14.51 -18.37
CA ARG A 142 -5.46 15.59 -17.53
C ARG A 142 -5.91 15.53 -16.07
N ASN A 143 -6.94 14.75 -15.76
CA ASN A 143 -7.52 14.66 -14.42
C ASN A 143 -7.45 13.26 -13.81
N TRP A 144 -7.06 12.24 -14.57
CA TRP A 144 -7.07 10.83 -14.15
C TRP A 144 -5.81 10.11 -14.61
N SER A 145 -5.11 9.52 -13.66
CA SER A 145 -3.98 8.62 -13.91
C SER A 145 -4.23 7.29 -13.23
N VAL A 146 -3.79 6.22 -13.87
CA VAL A 146 -3.81 4.86 -13.31
C VAL A 146 -2.37 4.43 -13.10
N ARG A 147 -2.08 3.83 -11.96
CA ARG A 147 -0.73 3.42 -11.58
C ARG A 147 -0.77 1.99 -11.07
N ALA A 148 0.22 1.22 -11.44
CA ALA A 148 0.47 -0.10 -10.88
C ALA A 148 1.67 0.04 -9.94
N GLU A 149 1.46 -0.29 -8.66
CA GLU A 149 2.47 -0.24 -7.63
C GLU A 149 2.76 -1.64 -7.10
N TYR A 150 4.04 -1.95 -7.00
CA TYR A 150 4.55 -3.12 -6.30
C TYR A 150 5.25 -2.64 -5.03
N GLN A 151 4.64 -2.90 -3.88
CA GLN A 151 5.15 -2.50 -2.56
C GLN A 151 5.67 -3.72 -1.80
N ARG A 152 6.82 -3.53 -1.15
CA ARG A 152 7.47 -4.54 -0.33
C ARG A 152 7.80 -3.97 1.06
N TYR A 153 7.34 -4.66 2.08
CA TYR A 153 7.69 -4.39 3.47
C TYR A 153 8.83 -5.34 3.88
N GLN A 154 9.92 -4.78 4.43
CA GLN A 154 11.09 -5.54 4.89
C GLN A 154 11.23 -5.34 6.41
N ASP A 155 11.64 -6.39 7.12
CA ASP A 155 11.84 -6.40 8.57
C ASP A 155 10.59 -6.07 9.40
N ILE A 156 9.84 -7.12 9.77
CA ILE A 156 9.21 -7.18 11.10
C ILE A 156 10.35 -7.58 12.04
N SER A 157 10.88 -6.61 12.78
CA SER A 157 11.93 -6.88 13.77
C SER A 157 11.33 -7.77 14.87
N ASP A 158 11.98 -8.91 15.12
CA ASP A 158 11.64 -9.92 16.13
C ASP A 158 11.48 -9.35 17.56
#